data_AF-A0A7C1AYU0-F1
#
_entry.id   AF-A0A7C1AYU0-F1
#
_cell.length_a   1.000
_cell.length_b   1.000
_cell.length_c   1.000
_cell.angle_alpha   90.00
_cell.angle_beta   90.00
_cell.angle_gamma   90.00
#
_symmetry.space_group_name_H-M   'P 1'
#
loop_
_entity.id
_entity.type
_entity.pdbx_description
1 polymer ?
#
loop_
_entity_poly.entity_id
_entity_poly.type
_entity_poly.pdbx_seq_one_letter_code
_entity_poly.pdbx_strand_id
1 'polypeptide(L)'
;MNIKVPEYVEKIKPYPPGKPIDEVKREIGVEKVIKLASNENPLGPSPKALEAIVKGLGDLHRYPDGSCFYLRRRLSEKYGWPFDAIDIENSLNEIIEMVLKAFASDGDEIVVPQPSFLMYNL
;
A
#
# COMPACT_ATOMS: atom_id res chain seq x y z
N MET A 1 4.89 17.50 -26.41
CA MET A 1 3.43 17.59 -26.22
C MET A 1 3.21 18.49 -25.01
N ASN A 2 2.56 19.64 -25.14
CA ASN A 2 2.39 20.57 -24.02
C ASN A 2 1.03 20.30 -23.37
N ILE A 3 0.99 19.29 -22.50
CA ILE A 3 -0.22 18.93 -21.75
C ILE A 3 -0.30 19.87 -20.55
N LYS A 4 -1.36 20.69 -20.46
CA LYS A 4 -1.64 21.49 -19.27
C LYS A 4 -2.28 20.60 -18.21
N VAL A 5 -1.73 20.60 -17.00
CA VAL A 5 -2.28 19.91 -15.82
C VAL A 5 -2.71 20.94 -14.77
N PRO A 6 -3.55 20.59 -13.79
CA PRO A 6 -3.91 21.49 -12.70
C PRO A 6 -2.67 21.95 -11.90
N GLU A 7 -2.69 23.19 -11.40
CA GLU A 7 -1.55 23.79 -10.70
C GLU A 7 -1.08 22.98 -9.48
N TYR A 8 -2.02 22.37 -8.74
CA TYR A 8 -1.67 21.52 -7.59
C TYR A 8 -0.85 20.28 -8.02
N VAL A 9 -1.07 19.75 -9.23
CA VAL A 9 -0.30 18.62 -9.78
C VAL A 9 1.13 19.05 -10.12
N GLU A 10 1.30 20.26 -10.67
CA GLU A 10 2.64 20.81 -10.99
C GLU A 10 3.51 21.00 -9.75
N LYS A 11 2.89 21.20 -8.58
CA LYS A 11 3.56 21.42 -7.29
C LYS A 11 3.92 20.12 -6.55
N ILE A 12 3.43 18.96 -6.99
CA ILE A 12 3.70 17.67 -6.32
C ILE A 12 5.19 17.36 -6.42
N LYS A 13 5.84 17.17 -5.26
CA LYS A 13 7.21 16.68 -5.20
C LYS A 13 7.21 15.15 -5.35
N PRO A 14 8.00 14.58 -6.26
CA PRO A 14 8.09 13.12 -6.40
C PRO A 14 8.54 12.45 -5.10
N TYR A 15 7.84 11.39 -4.71
CA TYR A 15 8.27 10.53 -3.61
C TYR A 15 9.55 9.77 -4.01
N PRO A 16 10.63 9.81 -3.21
CA PRO A 16 11.83 9.02 -3.49
C PRO A 16 11.69 7.61 -2.90
N PRO A 17 11.37 6.57 -3.70
CA PRO A 17 11.24 5.21 -3.18
C PRO A 17 12.60 4.64 -2.76
N GLY A 18 12.56 3.62 -1.89
CA GLY A 18 13.74 2.82 -1.60
C GLY A 18 14.27 2.13 -2.87
N LYS A 19 15.59 2.13 -3.05
CA LYS A 19 16.23 1.60 -4.28
C LYS A 19 16.01 0.08 -4.42
N PRO A 20 15.56 -0.42 -5.58
CA PRO A 20 15.45 -1.85 -5.86
C PRO A 20 16.79 -2.58 -5.77
N ILE A 21 16.77 -3.87 -5.40
CA ILE A 21 17.98 -4.70 -5.27
C ILE A 21 18.79 -4.72 -6.57
N ASP A 22 18.12 -4.90 -7.71
CA ASP A 22 18.80 -5.02 -9.00
C ASP A 22 19.48 -3.71 -9.44
N GLU A 23 18.93 -2.57 -9.04
CA GLU A 23 19.55 -1.26 -9.26
C GLU A 23 20.81 -1.09 -8.40
N VAL A 24 20.73 -1.47 -7.12
CA VAL A 24 21.90 -1.48 -6.22
C VAL A 24 23.01 -2.37 -6.76
N LYS A 25 22.68 -3.58 -7.22
CA LYS A 25 23.66 -4.49 -7.82
C LYS A 25 24.33 -3.89 -9.05
N ARG A 26 23.54 -3.31 -9.96
CA ARG A 26 24.04 -2.70 -11.20
C ARG A 26 24.95 -1.50 -10.95
N GLU A 27 24.61 -0.64 -9.99
CA GLU A 27 25.36 0.58 -9.71
C GLU A 27 26.66 0.32 -8.92
N ILE A 28 26.61 -0.57 -7.93
CA ILE A 28 27.74 -0.81 -7.01
C ILE A 28 28.65 -1.96 -7.52
N GLY A 29 28.16 -2.78 -8.46
CA GLY A 29 28.91 -3.91 -9.01
C GLY A 29 29.03 -5.09 -8.04
N VAL A 30 28.03 -5.28 -7.17
CA VAL A 30 27.98 -6.39 -6.20
C VAL A 30 27.02 -7.49 -6.65
N GLU A 31 27.41 -8.75 -6.44
CA GLU A 31 26.54 -9.89 -6.77
C GLU A 31 25.41 -10.10 -5.74
N LYS A 32 25.71 -9.80 -4.47
CA LYS A 32 24.82 -10.05 -3.33
C LYS A 32 24.49 -8.76 -2.60
N VAL A 33 23.20 -8.56 -2.31
CA VAL A 33 22.65 -7.45 -1.55
C VAL A 33 21.81 -8.03 -0.42
N ILE A 34 21.98 -7.51 0.79
CA ILE A 34 21.11 -7.82 1.93
C ILE A 34 20.19 -6.62 2.12
N LYS A 35 18.88 -6.79 1.86
CA LYS A 35 17.91 -5.70 1.94
C LYS A 35 17.32 -5.60 3.35
N LEU A 36 17.55 -4.47 4.01
CA LEU A 36 17.07 -4.16 5.37
C LEU A 36 16.44 -2.74 5.45
N ALA A 37 15.92 -2.23 4.34
CA ALA A 37 15.60 -0.80 4.17
C ALA A 37 14.10 -0.47 4.03
N SER A 38 13.20 -1.46 4.12
CA SER A 38 11.77 -1.27 3.78
C SER A 38 10.78 -1.99 4.71
N ASN A 39 11.23 -2.42 5.89
CA ASN A 39 10.40 -3.15 6.87
C ASN A 39 9.74 -4.42 6.30
N GLU A 40 10.31 -5.01 5.25
CA GLU A 40 9.85 -6.25 4.67
C GLU A 40 10.07 -7.41 5.65
N ASN A 41 9.15 -8.38 5.67
CA ASN A 41 9.30 -9.56 6.52
C ASN A 41 10.38 -10.50 5.94
N PRO A 42 11.51 -10.73 6.63
CA PRO A 42 12.60 -11.56 6.11
C PRO A 42 12.25 -13.04 5.98
N LEU A 43 11.16 -13.50 6.63
CA LEU A 43 10.68 -14.88 6.54
C LEU A 43 9.87 -15.15 5.25
N GLY A 44 9.51 -14.10 4.52
CA GLY A 44 8.59 -14.21 3.39
C GLY A 44 7.13 -14.44 3.82
N PRO A 45 6.24 -14.72 2.84
CA PRO A 45 4.83 -14.96 3.12
C PRO A 45 4.60 -16.31 3.79
N SER A 46 3.43 -16.45 4.45
CA SER A 46 3.01 -17.74 5.02
C SER A 46 2.94 -18.84 3.94
N PRO A 47 3.40 -20.08 4.21
CA PRO A 47 3.21 -21.21 3.29
C PRO A 47 1.75 -21.43 2.89
N LYS A 48 0.80 -21.21 3.81
CA LYS A 48 -0.64 -21.30 3.52
C LYS A 48 -1.11 -20.21 2.54
N ALA A 49 -0.51 -19.04 2.59
CA ALA A 49 -0.82 -17.96 1.65
C ALA A 49 -0.27 -18.29 0.26
N LEU A 50 0.95 -18.84 0.18
CA LEU A 50 1.53 -19.31 -1.09
C LEU A 50 0.66 -20.40 -1.73
N GLU A 51 0.22 -21.39 -0.96
CA GLU A 51 -0.70 -22.42 -1.45
C GLU A 51 -2.03 -21.85 -1.97
N ALA A 52 -2.60 -20.87 -1.27
CA ALA A 52 -3.84 -20.22 -1.69
C ALA A 52 -3.66 -19.42 -3.00
N ILE A 53 -2.54 -18.69 -3.13
CA ILE A 53 -2.20 -17.97 -4.37
C ILE A 53 -2.10 -18.95 -5.53
N VAL A 54 -1.33 -20.04 -5.38
CA VAL A 54 -1.14 -21.04 -6.44
C VAL A 54 -2.48 -21.66 -6.86
N LYS A 55 -3.36 -21.98 -5.91
CA LYS A 55 -4.70 -22.51 -6.22
C LYS A 55 -5.57 -21.51 -6.99
N GLY A 56 -5.41 -20.21 -6.74
CA GLY A 56 -6.18 -19.16 -7.41
C GLY A 56 -5.69 -18.80 -8.81
N LEU A 57 -4.49 -19.24 -9.23
CA LEU A 57 -3.90 -18.83 -10.51
C LEU A 57 -4.78 -19.13 -11.73
N GLY A 58 -5.56 -20.23 -11.70
CA GLY A 58 -6.46 -20.59 -12.79
C GLY A 58 -7.61 -19.60 -13.03
N ASP A 59 -8.00 -18.86 -12.00
CA ASP A 59 -9.16 -17.97 -12.03
C ASP A 59 -8.80 -16.50 -12.23
N LEU A 60 -7.53 -16.16 -12.45
CA LEU A 60 -7.04 -14.78 -12.62
C LEU A 60 -7.71 -13.99 -13.75
N HIS A 61 -8.36 -14.67 -14.70
CA HIS A 61 -9.11 -14.07 -15.78
C HIS A 61 -10.50 -13.55 -15.36
N ARG A 62 -10.90 -13.77 -14.10
CA ARG A 62 -12.17 -13.33 -13.53
C ARG A 62 -11.96 -12.17 -12.57
N TYR A 63 -12.97 -11.31 -12.48
CA TYR A 63 -13.00 -10.31 -11.41
C TYR A 63 -13.05 -11.00 -10.04
N PRO A 64 -12.33 -10.46 -9.04
CA PRO A 64 -12.40 -10.97 -7.68
C PRO A 64 -13.74 -10.62 -7.02
N ASP A 65 -13.96 -11.12 -5.80
CA ASP A 65 -15.00 -10.61 -4.91
C ASP A 65 -14.71 -9.14 -4.56
N GLY A 66 -15.37 -8.22 -5.26
CA GLY A 66 -15.16 -6.78 -5.09
C GLY A 66 -15.56 -6.25 -3.72
N SER A 67 -16.35 -6.99 -2.94
CA SER A 67 -16.73 -6.59 -1.58
C SER A 67 -15.78 -7.13 -0.50
N CYS A 68 -14.85 -7.99 -0.89
CA CYS A 68 -13.99 -8.75 0.02
C CYS A 68 -14.78 -9.45 1.15
N PHE A 69 -16.01 -9.89 0.87
CA PHE A 69 -16.96 -10.41 1.85
C PHE A 69 -16.35 -11.52 2.72
N TYR A 70 -15.71 -12.51 2.07
CA TYR A 70 -15.14 -13.65 2.80
C TYR A 70 -13.99 -13.24 3.71
N LEU A 71 -13.15 -12.28 3.28
CA LEU A 71 -12.06 -11.76 4.10
C LEU A 71 -12.59 -10.94 5.27
N ARG A 72 -13.51 -10.00 5.01
CA ARG A 72 -14.16 -9.17 6.04
C ARG A 72 -14.84 -10.02 7.10
N ARG A 73 -15.58 -11.05 6.70
CA ARG A 73 -16.24 -11.99 7.62
C ARG A 73 -15.24 -12.70 8.52
N ARG A 74 -14.14 -13.21 7.95
CA ARG A 74 -13.11 -13.94 8.72
C ARG A 74 -12.37 -13.02 9.70
N LEU A 75 -12.14 -11.76 9.33
CA LEU A 75 -11.55 -10.76 10.22
C LEU A 75 -12.50 -10.38 11.35
N SER A 76 -13.79 -10.18 11.04
CA SER A 76 -14.85 -9.92 12.01
C SER A 76 -14.95 -11.03 13.06
N GLU A 77 -15.03 -12.29 12.62
CA GLU A 77 -15.05 -13.46 13.51
C GLU A 77 -13.78 -13.57 14.36
N LYS A 78 -12.61 -13.28 13.76
CA LYS A 78 -11.31 -13.41 14.44
C LYS A 78 -11.10 -12.35 15.53
N TYR A 79 -11.48 -11.10 15.27
CA TYR A 79 -11.21 -9.97 16.16
C TYR A 79 -12.43 -9.51 16.96
N GLY A 80 -13.61 -10.08 16.69
CA GLY A 80 -14.87 -9.72 17.37
C GLY A 80 -15.41 -8.35 16.95
N TRP A 81 -15.01 -7.83 15.79
CA TRP A 81 -15.44 -6.53 15.29
C TRP A 81 -16.71 -6.65 14.45
N PRO A 82 -17.62 -5.66 14.46
CA PRO A 82 -18.77 -5.64 13.54
C PRO A 82 -18.32 -5.75 12.09
N PHE A 83 -19.05 -6.53 11.28
CA PHE A 83 -18.72 -6.71 9.86
C PHE A 83 -18.66 -5.37 9.10
N ASP A 84 -19.57 -4.45 9.42
CA ASP A 84 -19.65 -3.12 8.80
C ASP A 84 -18.59 -2.13 9.31
N ALA A 85 -17.80 -2.51 10.32
CA ALA A 85 -16.67 -1.74 10.82
C ALA A 85 -15.32 -2.14 10.20
N ILE A 86 -15.32 -3.07 9.24
CA ILE A 86 -14.11 -3.57 8.58
C ILE A 86 -14.21 -3.23 7.11
N ASP A 87 -13.23 -2.49 6.61
CA ASP A 87 -13.05 -2.22 5.19
C ASP A 87 -11.74 -2.82 4.69
N ILE A 88 -11.65 -3.09 3.38
CA ILE A 88 -10.49 -3.73 2.76
C ILE A 88 -10.05 -2.91 1.56
N GLU A 89 -8.80 -2.46 1.61
CA GLU A 89 -8.13 -1.75 0.51
C GLU A 89 -6.82 -2.44 0.15
N ASN A 90 -6.24 -2.11 -1.02
CA ASN A 90 -5.00 -2.73 -1.49
C ASN A 90 -3.77 -2.28 -0.69
N SER A 91 -3.90 -1.18 0.05
CA SER A 91 -2.84 -0.63 0.89
C SER A 91 -3.42 0.20 2.03
N LEU A 92 -2.68 0.27 3.15
CA LEU A 92 -2.96 1.24 4.21
C LEU A 92 -2.93 2.69 3.68
N ASN A 93 -2.14 2.96 2.64
CA ASN A 93 -2.08 4.29 2.01
C ASN A 93 -3.43 4.68 1.39
N GLU A 94 -4.16 3.73 0.78
CA GLU A 94 -5.49 3.99 0.19
C GLU A 94 -6.51 4.30 1.29
N ILE A 95 -6.44 3.61 2.43
CA ILE A 95 -7.30 3.91 3.60
C ILE A 95 -7.01 5.31 4.13
N ILE A 96 -5.73 5.68 4.30
CA ILE A 96 -5.35 7.03 4.75
C ILE A 96 -5.87 8.09 3.76
N GLU A 97 -5.65 7.88 2.46
CA GLU A 97 -6.14 8.79 1.43
C GLU A 97 -7.66 8.93 1.43
N MET A 98 -8.39 7.82 1.58
CA MET A 98 -9.84 7.81 1.69
C MET A 98 -10.32 8.62 2.90
N VAL A 99 -9.70 8.42 4.07
CA VAL A 99 -10.01 9.20 5.28
C VAL A 99 -9.76 10.68 5.05
N LEU A 100 -8.61 11.05 4.47
CA LEU A 100 -8.29 12.44 4.17
C LEU A 100 -9.30 13.06 3.19
N LYS A 101 -9.67 12.37 2.10
CA LYS A 101 -10.67 12.85 1.15
C LYS A 101 -12.08 12.95 1.72
N ALA A 102 -12.41 12.11 2.70
CA ALA A 102 -13.74 12.12 3.31
C ALA A 102 -13.91 13.23 4.36
N PHE A 103 -12.83 13.62 5.04
CA PHE A 103 -12.90 14.49 6.21
C PHE A 103 -12.11 15.80 6.11
N ALA A 104 -11.15 15.94 5.20
CA ALA A 104 -10.37 17.15 5.01
C ALA A 104 -10.74 17.86 3.71
N SER A 105 -10.82 19.18 3.77
CA SER A 105 -11.07 20.10 2.65
C SER A 105 -9.98 21.15 2.55
N ASP A 106 -10.01 21.94 1.47
CA ASP A 106 -9.09 23.05 1.28
C ASP A 106 -9.21 24.05 2.45
N GLY A 107 -8.07 24.38 3.07
CA GLY A 107 -7.99 25.23 4.27
C GLY A 107 -8.04 24.50 5.62
N ASP A 108 -8.33 23.19 5.65
CA ASP A 108 -8.25 22.41 6.89
C ASP A 108 -6.80 22.13 7.31
N GLU A 109 -6.58 21.94 8.61
CA GLU A 109 -5.28 21.60 9.18
C GLU A 109 -5.24 20.12 9.62
N ILE A 110 -4.17 19.42 9.25
CA ILE A 110 -3.90 18.03 9.66
C ILE A 110 -2.64 18.01 10.52
N VAL A 111 -2.76 17.50 11.75
CA VAL A 111 -1.65 17.41 12.71
C VAL A 111 -1.02 16.02 12.68
N VAL A 112 0.29 15.95 12.41
CA VAL A 112 1.06 14.70 12.43
C VAL A 112 2.36 14.85 13.25
N PRO A 113 2.88 13.77 13.88
CA PRO A 113 4.17 13.81 14.56
C PRO A 113 5.34 14.12 13.62
N GLN A 114 6.43 14.66 14.15
CA GLN A 114 7.68 14.86 13.41
C GLN A 114 8.88 14.30 14.20
N PRO A 115 9.63 13.30 13.68
CA PRO A 115 9.47 12.64 12.37
C PRO A 115 8.30 11.64 12.32
N SER A 116 7.74 11.42 11.13
CA SER A 116 6.67 10.45 10.87
C SER A 116 6.78 9.90 9.44
N PHE A 117 5.74 9.19 8.98
CA PHE A 117 5.68 8.59 7.65
C PHE A 117 5.65 9.67 6.56
N LEU A 118 6.59 9.59 5.63
CA LEU A 118 6.81 10.62 4.59
C LEU A 118 5.59 10.90 3.70
N MET A 119 4.69 9.92 3.53
CA MET A 119 3.45 10.07 2.77
C MET A 119 2.50 11.12 3.37
N TYR A 120 2.63 11.48 4.65
CA TYR A 120 1.79 12.51 5.26
C TYR A 120 2.16 13.94 4.82
N ASN A 121 3.31 14.14 4.18
CA ASN A 121 3.76 15.44 3.67
C ASN A 121 3.38 15.67 2.20
N LEU A 122 2.40 14.93 1.67
CA LEU A 122 1.92 15.02 0.29
C LEU A 122 0.92 16.16 0.11
#